data_AF-A0A538E8X4-F1
#
_entry.id   AF-A0A538E8X4-F1
#
_cell.length_a   1.000
_cell.length_b   1.000
_cell.length_c   1.000
_cell.angle_alpha   90.00
_cell.angle_beta   90.00
_cell.angle_gamma   90.00
#
_symmetry.space_group_name_H-M   'P 1'
#
loop_
_entity.id
_entity.type
_entity.pdbx_description
1 polymer ?
#
loop_
_entity_poly.entity_id
_entity_poly.type
_entity_poly.pdbx_seq_one_letter_code
_entity_poly.pdbx_strand_id
1 'polypeptide(L)'
;MPVARVVTFEGVSKDRMEEMDREMREGQPPEGFPATEILALHDPEAEKSLVILFFETDDDYKRGDEVLNAMPAGDTPGRRTSVTKYNVATRMTV
;
A
#
# COMPACT_ATOMS: atom_id res chain seq x y z
N MET A 1 15.68 9.04 6.60
CA MET A 1 15.46 7.73 7.23
C MET A 1 14.35 7.06 6.45
N PRO A 2 14.45 5.74 6.17
CA PRO A 2 13.40 5.03 5.47
C PRO A 2 12.11 4.99 6.30
N VAL A 3 10.98 5.14 5.61
CA VAL A 3 9.64 5.22 6.19
C VAL A 3 8.77 4.13 5.58
N ALA A 4 7.93 3.51 6.40
CA ALA A 4 6.87 2.63 5.93
C ALA A 4 5.50 3.28 6.19
N ARG A 5 4.65 3.29 5.16
CA ARG A 5 3.23 3.58 5.27
C ARG A 5 2.48 2.26 5.32
N VAL A 6 1.79 2.00 6.43
CA VAL A 6 0.97 0.79 6.61
C VAL A 6 -0.50 1.20 6.58
N VAL A 7 -1.27 0.55 5.72
CA VAL A 7 -2.67 0.84 5.49
C VAL A 7 -3.49 -0.39 5.77
N THR A 8 -4.55 -0.26 6.57
CA THR A 8 -5.52 -1.35 6.78
C THR A 8 -6.76 -1.13 5.92
N PHE A 9 -7.20 -2.19 5.26
CA PHE A 9 -8.45 -2.27 4.53
C PHE A 9 -9.33 -3.39 5.09
N GLU A 10 -10.64 -3.15 5.14
CA GLU A 10 -11.66 -4.14 5.50
C GLU A 10 -12.63 -4.35 4.34
N GLY A 11 -13.27 -5.53 4.30
CA GLY A 11 -14.18 -5.93 3.23
C GLY A 11 -13.42 -6.27 1.93
N VAL A 12 -12.23 -6.84 2.08
CA VAL A 12 -11.35 -7.20 0.96
C VAL A 12 -11.54 -8.69 0.63
N SER A 13 -12.22 -8.97 -0.47
CA SER A 13 -12.41 -10.35 -0.95
C SER A 13 -11.16 -10.90 -1.63
N LYS A 14 -11.09 -12.23 -1.74
CA LYS A 14 -10.02 -12.91 -2.48
C LYS A 14 -10.01 -12.50 -3.96
N ASP A 15 -11.16 -12.47 -4.61
CA ASP A 15 -11.31 -12.08 -6.01
C ASP A 15 -10.80 -10.66 -6.26
N ARG A 16 -11.07 -9.73 -5.33
CA ARG A 16 -10.57 -8.35 -5.42
C ARG A 16 -9.05 -8.29 -5.31
N MET A 17 -8.42 -9.12 -4.47
CA MET A 17 -6.96 -9.19 -4.40
C MET A 17 -6.33 -9.77 -5.67
N GLU A 18 -6.96 -10.78 -6.28
CA GLU A 18 -6.49 -11.36 -7.55
C GLU A 18 -6.65 -10.40 -8.73
N GLU A 19 -7.72 -9.60 -8.75
CA GLU A 19 -7.89 -8.51 -9.70
C GLU A 19 -6.79 -7.46 -9.52
N MET A 20 -6.54 -7.03 -8.28
CA MET A 20 -5.49 -6.05 -8.00
C MET A 20 -4.08 -6.55 -8.32
N ASP A 21 -3.72 -7.80 -8.03
CA ASP A 21 -2.41 -8.35 -8.40
C ASP A 21 -2.20 -8.27 -9.93
N ARG A 22 -3.26 -8.54 -10.70
CA ARG A 22 -3.24 -8.39 -12.16
C ARG A 22 -3.08 -6.94 -12.58
N GLU A 23 -3.89 -6.03 -12.03
CA GLU A 23 -3.79 -4.59 -12.30
C GLU A 23 -2.39 -4.04 -11.96
N MET A 24 -1.79 -4.48 -10.86
CA MET A 24 -0.45 -4.04 -10.43
C MET A 24 0.67 -4.62 -11.31
N ARG A 25 0.50 -5.82 -11.88
CA ARG A 25 1.48 -6.43 -12.79
C ARG A 25 1.40 -5.87 -14.20
N GLU A 26 0.19 -5.57 -14.66
CA GLU A 26 -0.07 -5.04 -16.01
C GLU A 26 0.05 -3.52 -16.06
N GLY A 27 -0.27 -2.86 -14.95
CA GLY A 27 -0.20 -1.41 -14.79
C GLY A 27 1.21 -0.92 -14.49
N GLN A 28 1.37 0.38 -14.64
CA GLN A 28 2.55 1.09 -14.17
C GLN A 28 2.17 1.88 -12.91
N PRO A 29 3.06 1.97 -11.91
CA PRO A 29 2.83 2.90 -10.81
C PRO A 29 2.61 4.31 -11.36
N PRO A 30 1.82 5.16 -10.66
CA PRO A 30 1.59 6.53 -11.10
C PRO A 30 2.91 7.25 -11.36
N GLU A 31 2.96 8.09 -12.40
CA GLU A 31 4.18 8.81 -12.75
C GLU A 31 4.68 9.63 -11.54
N GLY A 32 5.96 9.46 -11.20
CA GLY A 32 6.57 10.12 -10.05
C GLY A 32 6.19 9.53 -8.69
N PHE A 33 5.51 8.38 -8.63
CA PHE A 33 5.20 7.71 -7.36
C PHE A 33 6.48 7.18 -6.69
N PRO A 34 6.85 7.69 -5.50
CA PRO A 34 8.21 7.52 -4.99
C PRO A 34 8.40 6.27 -4.11
N ALA A 35 7.42 5.36 -4.07
CA ALA A 35 7.54 4.14 -3.27
C ALA A 35 8.55 3.18 -3.90
N THR A 36 9.47 2.66 -3.10
CA THR A 36 10.51 1.73 -3.55
C THR A 36 10.07 0.28 -3.55
N GLU A 37 9.09 -0.06 -2.71
CA GLU A 37 8.52 -1.40 -2.63
C GLU A 37 7.10 -1.32 -2.07
N ILE A 38 6.24 -2.22 -2.55
CA ILE A 38 4.86 -2.40 -2.07
C ILE A 38 4.69 -3.87 -1.70
N LEU A 39 4.22 -4.11 -0.47
CA LEU A 39 3.84 -5.43 0.01
C LEU A 39 2.36 -5.41 0.40
N ALA A 40 1.55 -6.26 -0.23
CA ALA A 40 0.15 -6.45 0.13
C ALA A 40 -0.02 -7.80 0.84
N LEU A 41 -0.51 -7.76 2.07
CA LEU A 41 -0.91 -8.93 2.85
C LEU A 41 -2.42 -9.02 2.82
N HIS A 42 -2.95 -10.23 2.65
CA HIS A 42 -4.39 -10.49 2.66
C HIS A 42 -4.72 -11.57 3.68
N ASP A 43 -5.68 -11.28 4.54
CA ASP A 43 -6.33 -12.23 5.43
C ASP A 43 -7.71 -12.55 4.84
N PRO A 44 -7.86 -13.70 4.14
CA PRO A 44 -9.11 -14.06 3.49
C PRO A 44 -10.20 -14.48 4.50
N GLU A 45 -9.83 -14.90 5.71
CA GLU A 45 -10.81 -15.31 6.74
C GLU A 45 -11.45 -14.08 7.39
N ALA A 46 -10.66 -13.03 7.63
CA ALA A 46 -11.15 -11.78 8.21
C ALA A 46 -11.61 -10.74 7.17
N GLU A 47 -11.49 -11.05 5.87
CA GLU A 47 -11.70 -10.12 4.75
C GLU A 47 -10.93 -8.80 4.92
N LYS A 48 -9.64 -8.91 5.26
CA LYS A 48 -8.76 -7.77 5.56
C LYS A 48 -7.53 -7.76 4.69
N SER A 49 -7.02 -6.57 4.40
CA SER A 49 -5.71 -6.41 3.78
C SER A 49 -4.87 -5.37 4.50
N LEU A 50 -3.57 -5.66 4.59
CA LEU A 50 -2.55 -4.69 4.99
C LEU A 50 -1.68 -4.38 3.78
N VAL A 51 -1.66 -3.11 3.36
CA VAL A 51 -0.74 -2.65 2.31
C VAL A 51 0.38 -1.85 2.96
N ILE A 52 1.61 -2.27 2.72
CA ILE A 52 2.82 -1.68 3.25
C ILE A 52 3.60 -1.08 2.08
N LEU A 53 3.84 0.23 2.13
CA LEU A 53 4.64 0.95 1.14
C LEU A 53 5.89 1.51 1.79
N PHE A 54 7.03 1.32 1.14
CA PHE A 54 8.32 1.78 1.61
C PHE A 54 8.79 3.02 0.85
N PHE A 55 9.33 3.99 1.58
CA PHE A 55 9.89 5.24 1.07
C PHE A 55 11.30 5.43 1.64
N GLU A 56 12.21 6.01 0.86
CA GLU A 56 13.60 6.24 1.31
C GLU A 56 13.71 7.45 2.24
N THR A 57 12.88 8.46 2.00
CA THR A 57 12.89 9.72 2.74
C THR A 57 11.51 10.15 3.23
N ASP A 58 11.50 11.10 4.15
CA ASP A 58 10.26 11.68 4.67
C ASP A 58 9.51 12.50 3.61
N ASP A 59 10.23 13.10 2.67
CA ASP A 59 9.63 13.89 1.58
C ASP A 59 9.00 12.98 0.51
N ASP A 60 9.61 11.83 0.24
CA ASP A 60 9.01 10.78 -0.60
C ASP A 60 7.72 10.26 0.03
N TYR A 61 7.74 10.02 1.35
CA TYR A 61 6.52 9.66 2.09
C TYR A 61 5.42 10.72 1.93
N LYS A 62 5.73 12.01 2.09
CA LYS A 62 4.71 13.08 1.96
C LYS A 62 4.08 13.09 0.56
N ARG A 63 4.90 13.07 -0.48
CA ARG A 63 4.42 13.03 -1.88
C ARG A 63 3.58 11.79 -2.14
N GLY A 64 4.06 10.62 -1.71
CA GLY A 64 3.33 9.36 -1.83
C GLY A 64 2.00 9.37 -1.07
N ASP A 65 1.99 9.89 0.17
CA ASP A 65 0.79 9.97 0.99
C ASP A 65 -0.27 10.91 0.37
N GLU A 66 0.14 12.05 -0.19
CA GLU A 66 -0.75 12.95 -0.94
C GLU A 66 -1.42 12.23 -2.12
N VAL A 67 -0.63 11.55 -2.96
CA VAL A 67 -1.14 10.78 -4.11
C VAL A 67 -2.11 9.69 -3.66
N LEU A 68 -1.75 8.90 -2.65
CA LEU A 68 -2.56 7.77 -2.15
C LEU A 68 -3.81 8.22 -1.38
N ASN A 69 -3.79 9.40 -0.78
CA ASN A 69 -4.97 9.96 -0.12
C ASN A 69 -5.96 10.55 -1.12
N ALA A 70 -5.49 10.99 -2.29
CA ALA A 70 -6.33 11.45 -3.39
C ALA A 70 -6.97 10.31 -4.19
N MET A 71 -6.53 9.05 -4.02
CA MET A 71 -7.12 7.90 -4.70
C MET A 71 -8.61 7.73 -4.33
N PRO A 72 -9.51 7.61 -5.32
CA PRO A 72 -10.90 7.23 -5.10
C PRO A 72 -11.04 5.92 -4.32
N ALA A 73 -12.07 5.80 -3.48
CA ALA A 73 -12.31 4.59 -2.71
C ALA A 73 -12.48 3.33 -3.59
N GLY A 74 -13.05 3.48 -4.79
CA GLY A 74 -13.19 2.39 -5.76
C GLY A 74 -11.86 1.85 -6.29
N ASP A 75 -10.79 2.64 -6.23
CA ASP A 75 -9.46 2.28 -6.73
C ASP A 75 -8.59 1.64 -5.62
N THR A 76 -9.18 1.40 -4.45
CA THR A 76 -8.51 0.73 -3.32
C THR A 76 -9.00 -0.72 -3.18
N PRO A 77 -8.25 -1.59 -2.45
CA PRO A 77 -8.67 -2.98 -2.25
C PRO A 77 -10.00 -3.16 -1.54
N GLY A 78 -10.42 -2.17 -0.75
CA GLY A 78 -11.62 -2.22 0.07
C GLY A 78 -11.75 -0.95 0.90
N ARG A 79 -12.51 -1.00 2.00
CA ARG A 79 -12.70 0.19 2.84
C ARG A 79 -11.46 0.44 3.68
N ARG A 80 -10.74 1.53 3.39
CA ARG A 80 -9.61 2.00 4.20
C ARG A 80 -10.06 2.33 5.62
N THR A 81 -9.43 1.72 6.62
CA THR A 81 -9.77 1.90 8.04
C THR A 81 -8.66 2.56 8.84
N SER A 82 -7.40 2.46 8.38
CA SER A 82 -6.28 3.13 9.02
C SER A 82 -5.17 3.47 8.03
N VAL A 83 -4.39 4.49 8.36
CA VAL A 83 -3.12 4.83 7.72
C VAL A 83 -2.15 5.18 8.83
N THR A 84 -1.03 4.48 8.91
CA THR A 84 -0.02 4.70 9.95
C THR A 84 1.38 4.80 9.34
N LYS A 85 2.13 5.80 9.79
CA LYS A 85 3.54 6.01 9.43
C LYS A 85 4.45 5.33 10.45
N TYR A 86 5.46 4.60 9.97
CA TYR A 86 6.49 3.99 10.79
C TYR A 86 7.88 4.38 10.27
N ASN A 87 8.83 4.56 11.19
CA ASN A 87 10.24 4.57 10.83
C ASN A 87 10.70 3.12 10.64
N VAL A 88 11.35 2.83 9.51
CA VAL A 88 11.88 1.49 9.25
C VAL A 88 13.19 1.34 10.02
N ALA A 89 13.12 0.65 11.16
CA ALA A 89 14.29 0.42 12.01
C ALA A 89 15.27 -0.58 11.39
N THR A 90 14.76 -1.65 10.79
CA THR A 90 15.54 -2.71 10.12
C THR A 90 14.73 -3.27 8.95
N ARG A 91 15.41 -3.56 7.83
CA ARG A 91 14.87 -4.30 6.68
C ARG A 91 15.99 -5.18 6.12
N MET A 92 15.71 -6.46 5.92
CA MET A 92 16.72 -7.42 5.46
C MET A 92 16.05 -8.50 4.61
N THR A 93 16.75 -8.94 3.56
CA THR A 93 16.44 -10.15 2.80
C THR A 93 17.47 -11.21 3.20
N VAL A 94 17.03 -12.41 3.56
CA VAL A 94 17.89 -13.52 4.03
C VAL A 94 17.84 -14.71 3.09
#